data_AF-A0AA43CY80-F1
#
_entry.id   AF-A0AA43CY80-F1
#
_cell.length_a   1.000
_cell.length_b   1.000
_cell.length_c   1.000
_cell.angle_alpha   90.00
_cell.angle_beta   90.00
_cell.angle_gamma   90.00
#
_symmetry.space_group_name_H-M   'P 1'
#
loop_
_entity.id
_entity.type
_entity.pdbx_description
1 polymer ?
#
loop_
_entity_poly.entity_id
_entity_poly.type
_entity_poly.pdbx_seq_one_letter_code
_entity_poly.pdbx_strand_id
1 'polypeptide(L)' 'MPRFNYESIIGAPANLVFDWHHDPAAIEKLTPPWEPVKVVGTPACIDQLGSRTALKMSIFGVIHFHWVAEHRNYQPGKSF' A
#
# COMPACT_ATOMS: atom_id res chain seq x y z
N MET A 1 -10.56 8.82 -17.47
CA MET A 1 -10.00 7.56 -16.93
C MET A 1 -11.12 6.83 -16.21
N PRO A 2 -11.34 5.52 -16.48
CA PRO A 2 -12.32 4.74 -15.73
C PRO A 2 -11.94 4.73 -14.25
N ARG A 3 -12.96 4.73 -13.37
CA ARG A 3 -12.79 4.60 -11.92
C ARG A 3 -13.32 3.24 -11.50
N PHE A 4 -12.51 2.51 -10.76
CA PHE A 4 -12.89 1.25 -10.12
C PHE A 4 -12.94 1.49 -8.62
N ASN A 5 -14.06 1.13 -7.98
CA ASN A 5 -14.23 1.20 -6.53
C ASN A 5 -14.61 -0.19 -6.02
N TYR A 6 -13.93 -0.66 -4.98
CA TYR A 6 -14.18 -1.93 -4.32
C TYR A 6 -14.21 -1.73 -2.80
N GLU A 7 -15.18 -2.35 -2.14
CA GLU A 7 -15.40 -2.25 -0.71
C GLU A 7 -15.63 -3.65 -0.11
N SER A 8 -15.17 -3.85 1.12
CA SER A 8 -15.38 -5.08 1.89
C SER A 8 -15.51 -4.76 3.37
N ILE A 9 -16.15 -5.65 4.13
CA ILE A 9 -16.35 -5.50 5.57
C ILE A 9 -15.28 -6.31 6.30
N ILE A 10 -14.57 -5.64 7.22
CA ILE A 10 -13.63 -6.28 8.14
C ILE A 10 -14.30 -6.37 9.51
N GLY A 11 -14.34 -7.56 10.10
CA GLY A 11 -14.92 -7.82 11.42
C GLY A 11 -14.05 -7.34 12.59
N ALA A 12 -13.53 -6.12 12.52
CA ALA A 12 -12.66 -5.52 13.53
C ALA A 12 -12.94 -4.01 13.68
N PRO A 13 -12.65 -3.41 14.86
CA PRO A 13 -12.78 -1.97 15.05
C PRO A 13 -11.95 -1.16 14.03
N ALA A 14 -12.49 -0.04 13.55
CA ALA A 14 -11.86 0.78 12.51
C ALA A 14 -10.46 1.28 12.91
N ASN A 15 -10.27 1.65 14.18
CA ASN A 15 -8.97 2.05 14.70
C ASN A 15 -7.96 0.90 14.65
N LEU A 16 -8.36 -0.32 15.00
CA LEU A 16 -7.48 -1.49 14.93
C LEU A 16 -7.07 -1.80 13.48
N VAL A 17 -8.01 -1.70 12.55
CA VAL A 17 -7.73 -1.86 11.11
C VAL A 17 -6.78 -0.77 10.63
N PHE A 18 -6.99 0.48 11.04
CA PHE A 18 -6.12 1.59 10.69
C PHE A 18 -4.70 1.43 11.27
N ASP A 19 -4.60 1.07 12.54
CA ASP A 19 -3.33 0.88 13.25
C ASP A 19 -2.52 -0.26 12.63
N TRP A 20 -3.17 -1.31 12.11
CA TRP A 20 -2.50 -2.38 11.37
C TRP A 20 -1.70 -1.87 10.17
N HIS A 21 -2.14 -0.79 9.51
CA HIS A 21 -1.45 -0.21 8.36
C HIS A 21 -0.20 0.60 8.73
N HIS A 22 0.06 0.86 10.02
CA HIS A 22 1.34 1.45 10.47
C HIS A 22 2.49 0.44 10.47
N ASP A 23 2.21 -0.86 10.34
CA ASP A 23 3.26 -1.87 10.21
C ASP A 23 4.08 -1.61 8.93
N PRO A 24 5.41 -1.42 9.01
CA PRO A 24 6.25 -1.22 7.82
C PRO A 24 6.15 -2.38 6.81
N ALA A 25 5.78 -3.58 7.26
CA ALA A 25 5.57 -4.75 6.41
C ALA A 25 4.11 -4.86 5.89
N ALA A 26 3.21 -3.91 6.19
CA ALA A 26 1.80 -3.97 5.79
C ALA A 26 1.64 -4.14 4.28
N ILE A 27 2.37 -3.35 3.48
CA ILE A 27 2.30 -3.44 2.01
C ILE A 27 2.77 -4.81 1.50
N GLU A 28 3.78 -5.41 2.12
CA GLU A 28 4.26 -6.75 1.77
C GLU A 28 3.21 -7.82 2.11
N LYS A 29 2.53 -7.68 3.27
CA LYS A 29 1.44 -8.59 3.69
C LYS A 29 0.19 -8.44 2.83
N LEU A 30 -0.12 -7.23 2.36
CA LEU A 30 -1.25 -6.96 1.46
C LEU A 30 -0.98 -7.41 0.03
N THR A 31 0.29 -7.49 -0.37
CA THR A 31 0.68 -7.93 -1.71
C THR A 31 0.44 -9.43 -1.82
N PRO A 32 -0.40 -9.89 -2.76
CA PRO A 32 -0.63 -11.31 -2.93
C PRO A 32 0.66 -12.05 -3.29
N PRO A 33 0.92 -13.26 -2.75
CA PRO A 33 2.20 -13.96 -2.93
C PRO A 33 2.48 -14.40 -4.38
N TRP A 34 1.44 -14.42 -5.24
CA TRP A 34 1.57 -14.70 -6.67
C TRP A 34 1.82 -13.45 -7.52
N GLU A 35 1.71 -12.25 -6.95
CA GLU A 35 1.93 -11.00 -7.67
C GLU A 35 3.44 -10.70 -7.77
N PRO A 36 3.99 -10.40 -8.95
CA PRO A 36 5.43 -10.18 -9.14
C PRO A 36 5.84 -8.75 -8.70
N VAL A 37 5.55 -8.41 -7.45
CA VAL A 37 5.84 -7.11 -6.83
C VAL A 37 6.87 -7.28 -5.73
N LYS A 38 7.85 -6.37 -5.68
CA LYS A 38 8.83 -6.28 -4.59
C LYS A 38 8.91 -4.85 -4.10
N VAL A 39 8.84 -4.66 -2.79
CA VAL A 39 9.15 -3.37 -2.17
C VAL A 39 10.65 -3.12 -2.31
N VAL A 40 11.00 -1.94 -2.79
CA VAL A 40 12.39 -1.51 -2.97
C VAL A 40 12.63 -0.24 -2.17
N GLY A 41 13.57 -0.32 -1.23
CA GLY A 41 13.90 0.77 -0.32
C GLY A 41 13.16 0.69 1.01
N THR A 42 13.17 1.79 1.76
CA THR A 42 12.50 1.89 3.06
C THR A 42 10.98 1.94 2.87
N PRO A 43 10.21 1.10 3.58
CA PRO A 43 8.76 1.24 3.60
C PRO A 43 8.34 2.63 4.06
N ALA A 44 7.37 3.21 3.39
CA ALA A 44 6.81 4.50 3.74
C ALA A 44 5.90 4.33 4.96
N CYS A 45 5.94 5.32 5.86
CA CYS A 45 5.01 5.41 6.97
C CYS A 45 3.77 6.19 6.53
N ILE A 46 2.58 5.66 6.86
CA ILE A 46 1.30 6.26 6.46
C ILE A 46 1.05 7.60 7.16
N ASP A 47 1.66 7.84 8.33
CA ASP A 47 1.53 9.04 9.15
C ASP A 47 2.42 10.21 8.68
N GLN A 48 3.35 9.96 7.77
CA GLN A 48 4.21 10.97 7.19
C GLN A 48 3.71 11.39 5.80
N LEU A 49 3.12 12.59 5.71
CA LEU A 49 2.64 13.13 4.44
C LEU A 49 3.81 13.28 3.43
N GLY A 50 3.60 12.78 2.21
CA GLY A 50 4.62 12.80 1.16
C GLY A 50 5.71 11.74 1.32
N SER A 51 5.57 10.82 2.29
CA SER A 51 6.39 9.60 2.33
C SER A 51 6.19 8.78 1.05
N ARG A 52 7.27 8.14 0.59
CA ARG A 52 7.29 7.45 -0.71
C ARG A 52 7.86 6.05 -0.59
N THR A 53 7.25 5.10 -1.30
CA THR A 53 7.76 3.74 -1.47
C THR A 53 7.86 3.43 -2.95
N ALA A 54 9.00 2.86 -3.35
CA ALA A 54 9.17 2.32 -4.69
C ALA A 54 8.82 0.82 -4.69
N LEU A 55 7.97 0.44 -5.62
CA LEU A 55 7.59 -0.94 -5.89
C LEU A 55 8.22 -1.34 -7.22
N LYS A 56 9.04 -2.38 -7.22
CA LYS A 56 9.49 -3.02 -8.45
C LYS A 56 8.43 -4.01 -8.88
N MET A 57 7.83 -3.75 -10.03
CA MET A 57 6.79 -4.60 -10.61
C MET A 57 7.26 -5.23 -11.91
N SER A 58 6.61 -6.32 -12.31
CA SER A 58 6.83 -6.93 -13.62
C SER A 58 5.54 -7.30 -14.32
N ILE A 59 5.45 -6.97 -15.61
CA ILE A 59 4.36 -7.40 -16.50
C ILE A 59 4.87 -8.58 -17.34
N PHE A 60 4.13 -9.69 -17.29
CA PHE A 60 4.43 -10.96 -17.97
C PHE A 60 5.86 -11.50 -17.71
N GLY A 61 6.50 -11.07 -16.63
CA GLY A 61 7.89 -11.47 -16.29
C GLY A 61 8.98 -10.87 -17.18
N VAL A 62 8.63 -10.06 -18.19
CA VAL A 62 9.57 -9.56 -19.21
C VAL A 62 9.75 -8.04 -19.18
N ILE A 63 8.72 -7.31 -18.77
CA ILE A 63 8.77 -5.86 -18.63
C ILE A 63 8.91 -5.55 -17.15
N HIS A 64 9.97 -4.83 -16.78
CA HIS A 64 10.23 -4.42 -15.40
C HIS A 64 10.13 -2.90 -15.29
N PHE A 65 9.49 -2.41 -14.24
CA PHE A 65 9.39 -0.98 -13.97
C PHE A 65 9.31 -0.71 -12.47
N HIS A 66 9.60 0.54 -12.11
CA HIS A 66 9.46 1.03 -10.75
C HIS A 66 8.23 1.92 -10.68
N TRP A 67 7.33 1.59 -9.76
CA TRP A 67 6.19 2.43 -9.42
C TRP A 67 6.44 3.09 -8.08
N VAL A 68 6.39 4.43 -8.04
CA VAL A 68 6.57 5.20 -6.80
C VAL A 68 5.20 5.59 -6.27
N ALA A 69 4.82 5.01 -5.13
CA ALA A 69 3.64 5.38 -4.38
C ALA A 69 3.99 6.50 -3.39
N GLU A 70 3.12 7.49 -3.26
CA GLU A 70 3.26 8.63 -2.34
C GLU A 70 2.00 8.72 -1.47
N HIS A 71 2.16 8.77 -0.15
CA HIS A 71 1.05 8.96 0.78
C HIS A 71 0.51 10.38 0.75
N ARG A 72 -0.81 10.49 0.69
CA ARG A 72 -1.54 11.77 0.60
C ARG A 72 -2.82 11.68 1.43
N ASN A 73 -3.32 12.82 1.88
CA ASN A 73 -4.62 12.92 2.56
C ASN A 73 -4.74 12.07 3.84
N TYR A 74 -3.67 12.05 4.64
CA TYR A 74 -3.65 11.38 5.94
C TYR A 74 -4.68 12.00 6.92
N GLN A 75 -5.56 11.17 7.45
CA GLN A 75 -6.51 11.49 8.52
C GLN A 75 -6.53 10.34 9.53
N PRO A 76 -6.00 10.56 10.75
CA PRO A 76 -5.93 9.52 11.78
C PRO A 76 -7.26 8.79 12.00
N GLY A 77 -7.23 7.46 11.92
CA GLY A 77 -8.41 6.59 12.12
C GLY A 77 -9.44 6.64 11.00
N LYS A 78 -9.16 7.29 9.86
CA LYS A 78 -10.12 7.49 8.76
C LYS A 78 -9.54 7.20 7.36
N SER A 79 -8.40 7.78 6.99
CA SER A 79 -7.82 7.66 5.64
C SER A 79 -6.31 7.92 5.61
N PHE A 80 -5.61 7.44 4.57
CA PHE A 80 -4.17 7.65 4.34
C PHE A 80 -3.78 7.39 2.87
#